data_AF-A0A7I9AXM2-F1
#
_entry.id   AF-A0A7I9AXM2-F1
#
_cell.length_a   1.000
_cell.length_b   1.000
_cell.length_c   1.000
_cell.angle_alpha   90.00
_cell.angle_beta   90.00
_cell.angle_gamma   90.00
#
_symmetry.space_group_name_H-M   'P 1'
#
loop_
_entity.id
_entity.type
_entity.pdbx_description
1 polymer ?
#
loop_
_entity_poly.entity_id
_entity_poly.type
_entity_poly.pdbx_seq_one_letter_code
_entity_poly.pdbx_strand_id
1 'polypeptide(L)'
;MKIYHYTDLNGLKGIIESGSLWATHFSFLNDSNELTHGMNCLENALQYLRDDFNPKTLKFIEQALTHFRMHRAAHVYNLSFCLEPDLLSQWRGYGSSQGVCLEFDDEELLASLELTHYQVFKNRVLYTKEDSTVEARNEILAFFRQPHVQAAINADVMHEMIQATRLAHSLPPFFKNDGFQEEQEFRMVILPDSPFEGVNFRVNDSGLVPYLIIKAKDKLPLTNVRIGPRSNRAMMMDGISFLLQSRGYTSIRISFTETPFR
;
A
#
# COMPACT_ATOMS: atom_id res chain seq x y z
N MET A 1 0.42 -0.08 -14.60
CA MET A 1 -0.83 -0.84 -14.37
C MET A 1 -1.84 0.08 -13.71
N LYS A 2 -3.15 -0.17 -13.86
CA LYS A 2 -4.15 0.70 -13.21
C LYS A 2 -4.41 0.26 -11.77
N ILE A 3 -4.46 1.24 -10.87
CA ILE A 3 -4.76 1.08 -9.44
C ILE A 3 -5.79 2.12 -9.03
N TYR A 4 -6.61 1.77 -8.03
CA TYR A 4 -7.85 2.47 -7.73
C TYR A 4 -7.92 2.88 -6.26
N HIS A 5 -8.13 4.16 -5.98
CA HIS A 5 -8.30 4.65 -4.61
C HIS A 5 -9.77 4.99 -4.37
N TYR A 6 -10.44 4.19 -3.55
CA TYR A 6 -11.80 4.45 -3.11
C TYR A 6 -11.83 5.44 -1.97
N THR A 7 -12.68 6.45 -2.08
CA THR A 7 -12.85 7.50 -1.07
C THR A 7 -14.21 8.18 -1.22
N ASP A 8 -14.48 9.21 -0.41
CA ASP A 8 -15.66 10.06 -0.52
C ASP A 8 -15.33 11.41 -1.19
N LEU A 9 -16.33 12.28 -1.35
CA LEU A 9 -16.10 13.62 -1.92
C LEU A 9 -15.17 14.50 -1.07
N ASN A 10 -15.11 14.32 0.25
CA ASN A 10 -14.18 15.07 1.09
C ASN A 10 -12.74 14.61 0.84
N GLY A 11 -12.52 13.30 0.70
CA GLY A 11 -11.25 12.71 0.32
C GLY A 11 -10.80 13.18 -1.05
N LEU A 12 -11.66 13.11 -2.06
CA LEU A 12 -11.37 13.67 -3.40
C LEU A 12 -10.99 15.15 -3.31
N LYS A 13 -11.80 15.97 -2.63
CA LYS A 13 -11.52 17.40 -2.45
C LYS A 13 -10.16 17.62 -1.79
N GLY A 14 -9.87 16.92 -0.69
CA GLY A 14 -8.60 17.02 0.01
C GLY A 14 -7.41 16.64 -0.88
N ILE A 15 -7.51 15.53 -1.61
CA ILE A 15 -6.46 15.04 -2.51
C ILE A 15 -6.18 16.06 -3.63
N ILE A 16 -7.22 16.56 -4.28
CA ILE A 16 -7.10 17.49 -5.41
C ILE A 16 -6.62 18.88 -4.98
N GLU A 17 -7.09 19.39 -3.85
CA GLU A 17 -6.70 20.73 -3.38
C GLU A 17 -5.29 20.77 -2.77
N SER A 18 -4.87 19.68 -2.13
CA SER A 18 -3.54 19.59 -1.52
C SER A 18 -2.47 19.04 -2.47
N GLY A 19 -2.86 18.37 -3.55
CA GLY A 19 -1.93 17.65 -4.42
C GLY A 19 -1.18 16.53 -3.70
N SER A 20 -1.82 15.87 -2.72
CA SER A 20 -1.16 14.90 -1.85
C SER A 20 -2.04 13.70 -1.51
N LEU A 21 -1.38 12.58 -1.18
CA LEU A 21 -2.01 11.38 -0.63
C LEU A 21 -1.55 11.18 0.81
N TRP A 22 -2.41 10.60 1.65
CA TRP A 22 -2.12 10.37 3.07
C TRP A 22 -1.79 8.90 3.32
N ALA A 23 -0.51 8.61 3.55
CA ALA A 23 -0.07 7.26 3.89
C ALA A 23 -0.34 7.02 5.38
N THR A 24 -1.22 6.08 5.69
CA THR A 24 -1.64 5.82 7.07
C THR A 24 -0.70 4.84 7.74
N HIS A 25 -0.41 5.04 9.03
CA HIS A 25 0.40 4.12 9.79
C HIS A 25 -0.24 2.72 9.85
N PHE A 26 0.54 1.67 9.60
CA PHE A 26 0.04 0.31 9.40
C PHE A 26 -0.74 -0.23 10.61
N SER A 27 -0.28 0.02 11.84
CA SER A 27 -0.97 -0.37 13.08
C SER A 27 -2.33 0.31 13.33
N PHE A 28 -2.69 1.31 12.50
CA PHE A 28 -3.95 2.06 12.61
C PHE A 28 -4.85 1.86 11.38
N LEU A 29 -4.55 0.85 10.56
CA LEU A 29 -5.46 0.39 9.51
C LEU A 29 -6.63 -0.38 10.14
N ASN A 30 -7.66 -0.67 9.33
CA ASN A 30 -8.85 -1.40 9.78
C ASN A 30 -8.54 -2.79 10.35
N ASP A 31 -7.43 -3.40 9.90
CA ASP A 31 -6.87 -4.61 10.48
C ASP A 31 -5.53 -4.29 11.16
N SER A 32 -5.55 -4.13 12.48
CA SER A 32 -4.35 -3.85 13.27
C SER A 32 -3.39 -5.04 13.36
N ASN A 33 -3.84 -6.25 13.04
CA ASN A 33 -3.05 -7.47 13.13
C ASN A 33 -2.32 -7.80 11.82
N GLU A 34 -2.59 -7.05 10.75
CA GLU A 34 -2.15 -7.41 9.43
C GLU A 34 -0.61 -7.50 9.29
N LEU A 35 0.13 -6.56 9.89
CA LEU A 35 1.59 -6.64 9.85
C LEU A 35 2.10 -7.85 10.64
N THR A 36 1.44 -8.19 11.74
CA THR A 36 1.77 -9.38 12.53
C THR A 36 1.49 -10.65 11.73
N HIS A 37 0.37 -10.73 11.03
CA HIS A 37 0.02 -11.84 10.13
C HIS A 37 1.11 -12.05 9.08
N GLY A 38 1.52 -10.99 8.39
CA GLY A 38 2.57 -11.09 7.38
C GLY A 38 3.92 -11.54 7.93
N MET A 39 4.28 -11.09 9.14
CA MET A 39 5.48 -11.58 9.83
C MET A 39 5.40 -13.07 10.15
N ASN A 40 4.25 -13.53 10.66
CA ASN A 40 4.02 -14.93 11.00
C ASN A 40 4.10 -15.83 9.75
N CYS A 41 3.52 -15.41 8.63
CA CYS A 41 3.64 -16.12 7.35
C CYS A 41 5.12 -16.34 6.94
N LEU A 42 5.96 -15.31 7.05
CA LEU A 42 7.37 -15.41 6.69
C LEU A 42 8.16 -16.28 7.67
N GLU A 43 7.97 -16.07 8.97
CA GLU A 43 8.64 -16.85 10.03
C GLU A 43 8.30 -18.34 9.91
N ASN A 44 7.02 -18.68 9.70
CA ASN A 44 6.58 -20.06 9.50
C ASN A 44 7.16 -20.69 8.22
N ALA A 45 7.43 -19.89 7.18
CA ALA A 45 8.01 -20.38 5.93
C ALA A 45 9.52 -20.70 6.04
N LEU A 46 10.26 -20.07 6.98
CA LEU A 46 11.70 -20.27 7.12
C LEU A 46 12.11 -21.73 7.39
N GLN A 47 11.25 -22.49 8.08
CA GLN A 47 11.53 -23.91 8.37
C GLN A 47 11.62 -24.78 7.10
N TYR A 48 10.99 -24.35 6.00
CA TYR A 48 10.93 -25.04 4.71
C TYR A 48 11.96 -24.54 3.69
N LEU A 49 12.94 -23.74 4.15
CA LEU A 49 13.97 -23.13 3.31
C LEU A 49 15.39 -23.67 3.61
N ARG A 50 15.50 -24.73 4.42
CA ARG A 50 16.78 -25.34 4.83
C ARG A 50 17.58 -25.93 3.67
N ASP A 51 16.90 -26.41 2.63
CA ASP A 51 17.53 -26.95 1.43
C ASP A 51 17.84 -25.85 0.39
N ASP A 52 17.21 -24.69 0.52
CA ASP A 52 17.36 -23.57 -0.42
C ASP A 52 18.45 -22.58 0.01
N PHE A 53 18.72 -22.45 1.31
CA PHE A 53 19.70 -21.52 1.87
C PHE A 53 20.64 -22.20 2.86
N ASN A 54 21.88 -21.69 2.93
CA ASN A 54 22.80 -22.11 3.98
C ASN A 54 22.30 -21.63 5.38
N PRO A 55 22.73 -22.28 6.48
CA PRO A 55 22.25 -21.96 7.84
C PRO A 55 22.51 -20.51 8.27
N LYS A 56 23.56 -19.87 7.75
CA LYS A 56 23.93 -18.50 8.09
C LYS A 56 22.96 -17.50 7.46
N THR A 57 22.61 -17.67 6.19
CA THR A 57 21.62 -16.83 5.51
C THR A 57 20.25 -16.92 6.17
N LEU A 58 19.81 -18.13 6.54
CA LEU A 58 18.55 -18.31 7.29
C LEU A 58 18.56 -17.57 8.63
N LYS A 59 19.68 -17.65 9.36
CA LYS A 59 19.86 -16.92 10.63
C LYS A 59 19.79 -15.41 10.43
N PHE A 60 20.35 -14.87 9.35
CA PHE A 60 20.22 -13.44 9.05
C PHE A 60 18.78 -13.03 8.77
N ILE A 61 18.02 -13.84 8.03
CA ILE A 61 16.60 -13.58 7.76
C ILE A 61 15.79 -13.60 9.06
N GLU A 62 15.99 -14.61 9.91
CA GLU A 62 15.34 -14.72 11.22
C GLU A 62 15.64 -13.52 12.13
N GLN A 63 16.91 -13.12 12.20
CA GLN A 63 17.35 -11.95 12.97
C GLN A 63 16.77 -10.65 12.42
N ALA A 64 16.71 -10.49 11.10
CA ALA A 64 16.14 -9.32 10.46
C ALA A 64 14.63 -9.19 10.73
N LEU A 65 13.88 -10.29 10.61
CA LEU A 65 12.45 -10.34 10.93
C LEU A 65 12.20 -10.00 12.40
N THR A 66 12.98 -10.60 13.31
CA THR A 66 12.90 -10.31 14.75
C THR A 66 13.20 -8.83 15.05
N HIS A 67 14.25 -8.28 14.43
CA HIS A 67 14.62 -6.88 14.62
C HIS A 67 13.53 -5.93 14.11
N PHE A 68 12.97 -6.21 12.92
CA PHE A 68 11.88 -5.42 12.34
C PHE A 68 10.65 -5.42 13.24
N ARG A 69 10.23 -6.59 13.73
CA ARG A 69 9.10 -6.76 14.64
C ARG A 69 9.24 -5.90 15.91
N MET A 70 10.45 -5.84 16.47
CA MET A 70 10.71 -5.11 17.72
C MET A 70 10.89 -3.59 17.54
N HIS A 71 11.41 -3.12 16.41
CA HIS A 71 11.90 -1.73 16.31
C HIS A 71 11.36 -0.93 15.13
N ARG A 72 10.86 -1.57 14.07
CA ARG A 72 10.54 -0.90 12.80
C ARG A 72 9.10 -1.07 12.35
N ALA A 73 8.43 -2.13 12.81
CA ALA A 73 7.00 -2.33 12.57
C ALA A 73 6.14 -1.11 12.95
N ALA A 74 6.58 -0.33 13.94
CA ALA A 74 5.94 0.90 14.40
C ALA A 74 6.24 2.16 13.57
N HIS A 75 6.86 2.02 12.39
CA HIS A 75 7.19 3.13 11.48
C HIS A 75 6.92 2.76 10.02
N VAL A 76 5.90 1.94 9.77
CA VAL A 76 5.48 1.52 8.43
C VAL A 76 4.19 2.24 8.08
N TYR A 77 4.16 2.88 6.91
CA TYR A 77 3.00 3.59 6.40
C TYR A 77 2.53 2.99 5.09
N ASN A 78 1.24 3.11 4.81
CA ASN A 78 0.61 2.48 3.66
C ASN A 78 -0.31 3.45 2.92
N LEU A 79 -0.17 3.47 1.60
CA LEU A 79 -1.19 3.93 0.67
C LEU A 79 -1.87 2.70 0.08
N SER A 80 -3.14 2.49 0.43
CA SER A 80 -3.96 1.41 -0.10
C SER A 80 -4.68 1.82 -1.38
N PHE A 81 -4.62 0.91 -2.34
CA PHE A 81 -5.37 0.93 -3.58
C PHE A 81 -6.05 -0.43 -3.78
N CYS A 82 -7.03 -0.48 -4.66
CA CYS A 82 -7.66 -1.69 -5.16
C CYS A 82 -7.22 -1.91 -6.62
N LEU A 83 -7.19 -3.16 -7.06
CA LEU A 83 -6.97 -3.53 -8.46
C LEU A 83 -8.27 -3.52 -9.28
N GLU A 84 -9.43 -3.46 -8.62
CA GLU A 84 -10.74 -3.39 -9.27
C GLU A 84 -11.33 -1.98 -9.20
N PRO A 85 -11.80 -1.39 -10.33
CA PRO A 85 -12.35 -0.04 -10.38
C PRO A 85 -13.77 0.07 -9.83
N ASP A 86 -14.50 -1.04 -9.75
CA ASP A 86 -15.93 -1.04 -9.47
C ASP A 86 -16.38 -2.25 -8.61
N LEU A 87 -16.00 -2.21 -7.34
CA LEU A 87 -16.21 -3.29 -6.39
C LEU A 87 -17.20 -2.90 -5.28
N LEU A 88 -18.26 -3.68 -5.11
CA LEU A 88 -19.36 -3.38 -4.17
C LEU A 88 -18.90 -3.27 -2.71
N SER A 89 -17.98 -4.15 -2.27
CA SER A 89 -17.43 -4.13 -0.91
C SER A 89 -16.69 -2.82 -0.66
N GLN A 90 -15.92 -2.32 -1.63
CA GLN A 90 -15.20 -1.05 -1.54
C GLN A 90 -16.15 0.15 -1.51
N TRP A 91 -17.22 0.13 -2.33
CA TRP A 91 -18.24 1.18 -2.27
C TRP A 91 -18.90 1.27 -0.89
N ARG A 92 -19.17 0.12 -0.26
CA ARG A 92 -19.75 0.07 1.09
C ARG A 92 -18.77 0.52 2.16
N GLY A 93 -17.50 0.10 2.06
CA GLY A 93 -16.47 0.40 3.06
C GLY A 93 -15.97 1.85 3.03
N TYR A 94 -15.73 2.38 1.83
CA TYR A 94 -15.00 3.65 1.65
C TYR A 94 -15.78 4.72 0.89
N GLY A 95 -16.80 4.34 0.14
CA GLY A 95 -17.60 5.30 -0.64
C GLY A 95 -18.58 6.14 0.18
N SER A 96 -18.98 5.69 1.38
CA SER A 96 -20.02 6.37 2.16
C SER A 96 -21.28 6.68 1.32
N SER A 97 -21.96 7.81 1.55
CA SER A 97 -23.13 8.24 0.77
C SER A 97 -22.79 8.89 -0.57
N GLN A 98 -21.55 9.38 -0.76
CA GLN A 98 -21.09 10.15 -1.93
C GLN A 98 -19.72 9.67 -2.39
N GLY A 99 -19.65 8.39 -2.73
CA GLY A 99 -18.39 7.71 -3.02
C GLY A 99 -17.83 8.03 -4.40
N VAL A 100 -16.51 8.05 -4.46
CA VAL A 100 -15.76 8.13 -5.71
C VAL A 100 -14.59 7.14 -5.69
N CYS A 101 -14.15 6.75 -6.88
CA CYS A 101 -12.98 5.91 -7.07
C CYS A 101 -12.03 6.63 -8.04
N LEU A 102 -10.80 6.87 -7.58
CA LEU A 102 -9.76 7.58 -8.31
C LEU A 102 -8.85 6.59 -9.00
N GLU A 103 -8.63 6.76 -10.29
CA GLU A 103 -7.76 5.89 -11.08
C GLU A 103 -6.39 6.54 -11.31
N PHE A 104 -5.34 5.75 -11.09
CA PHE A 104 -3.96 6.11 -11.39
C PHE A 104 -3.29 5.00 -12.20
N ASP A 105 -2.28 5.36 -13.00
CA ASP A 105 -1.24 4.39 -13.37
C ASP A 105 -0.20 4.33 -12.23
N ASP A 106 0.17 3.13 -11.80
CA ASP A 106 1.03 2.94 -10.63
C ASP A 106 2.48 3.42 -10.83
N GLU A 107 3.02 3.34 -12.05
CA GLU A 107 4.36 3.85 -12.36
C GLU A 107 4.35 5.38 -12.48
N GLU A 108 3.36 5.93 -13.18
CA GLU A 108 3.20 7.39 -13.28
C GLU A 108 2.96 8.01 -11.91
N LEU A 109 2.12 7.39 -11.06
CA LEU A 109 1.88 7.85 -9.71
C LEU A 109 3.18 7.84 -8.90
N LEU A 110 3.90 6.72 -8.85
CA LEU A 110 5.17 6.64 -8.11
C LEU A 110 6.16 7.71 -8.58
N ALA A 111 6.31 7.91 -9.89
CA ALA A 111 7.20 8.91 -10.46
C ALA A 111 6.79 10.36 -10.12
N SER A 112 5.50 10.61 -9.91
CA SER A 112 4.96 11.93 -9.57
C SER A 112 5.19 12.35 -8.12
N LEU A 113 5.43 11.42 -7.19
CA LEU A 113 5.48 11.70 -5.75
C LEU A 113 6.87 12.16 -5.28
N GLU A 114 6.89 13.03 -4.27
CA GLU A 114 8.08 13.48 -3.56
C GLU A 114 8.50 12.43 -2.52
N LEU A 115 9.48 11.59 -2.88
CA LEU A 115 9.84 10.39 -2.12
C LEU A 115 11.30 10.37 -1.61
N THR A 116 12.00 11.50 -1.63
CA THR A 116 13.46 11.56 -1.38
C THR A 116 13.89 11.04 0.00
N HIS A 117 13.05 11.15 1.03
CA HIS A 117 13.34 10.75 2.42
C HIS A 117 12.64 9.45 2.82
N TYR A 118 12.23 8.65 1.84
CA TYR A 118 11.46 7.45 2.06
C TYR A 118 11.99 6.28 1.24
N GLN A 119 12.05 5.12 1.89
CA GLN A 119 12.08 3.85 1.19
C GLN A 119 10.66 3.47 0.79
N VAL A 120 10.49 3.09 -0.47
CA VAL A 120 9.18 2.76 -1.02
C VAL A 120 9.18 1.38 -1.64
N PHE A 121 8.19 0.58 -1.27
CA PHE A 121 7.90 -0.70 -1.86
C PHE A 121 6.47 -0.68 -2.38
N LYS A 122 6.21 -1.27 -3.54
CA LYS A 122 4.85 -1.40 -4.05
C LYS A 122 4.61 -2.78 -4.62
N ASN A 123 3.44 -3.34 -4.34
CA ASN A 123 3.04 -4.63 -4.87
C ASN A 123 1.54 -4.88 -4.61
N ARG A 124 1.01 -5.90 -5.28
CA ARG A 124 -0.26 -6.52 -4.89
C ARG A 124 -0.12 -7.23 -3.54
N VAL A 125 -1.22 -7.29 -2.80
CA VAL A 125 -1.31 -8.06 -1.56
C VAL A 125 -1.46 -9.56 -1.88
N LEU A 126 -0.77 -10.38 -1.11
CA LEU A 126 -0.82 -11.83 -1.11
C LEU A 126 -1.74 -12.30 0.02
N TYR A 127 -2.80 -12.98 -0.37
CA TYR A 127 -3.83 -13.49 0.53
C TYR A 127 -3.51 -14.93 0.87
N THR A 128 -3.15 -15.18 2.13
CA THR A 128 -2.79 -16.52 2.59
C THR A 128 -2.98 -16.66 4.09
N LYS A 129 -3.07 -17.89 4.58
CA LYS A 129 -3.10 -18.18 6.02
C LYS A 129 -1.69 -18.28 6.58
N GLU A 130 -1.52 -18.04 7.87
CA GLU A 130 -0.20 -18.12 8.52
C GLU A 130 0.43 -19.52 8.44
N ASP A 131 -0.38 -20.57 8.39
CA ASP A 131 0.03 -21.98 8.25
C ASP A 131 0.23 -22.40 6.78
N SER A 132 -0.21 -21.59 5.81
CA SER A 132 0.06 -21.81 4.38
C SER A 132 1.39 -21.14 4.00
N THR A 133 2.46 -21.93 4.03
CA THR A 133 3.83 -21.40 3.87
C THR A 133 4.28 -21.27 2.42
N VAL A 134 3.50 -21.75 1.45
CA VAL A 134 3.93 -21.84 0.05
C VAL A 134 4.16 -20.46 -0.56
N GLU A 135 3.21 -19.54 -0.38
CA GLU A 135 3.32 -18.18 -0.91
C GLU A 135 4.51 -17.45 -0.29
N ALA A 136 4.61 -17.46 1.04
CA ALA A 136 5.70 -16.84 1.78
C ALA A 136 7.07 -17.40 1.39
N ARG A 137 7.20 -18.73 1.28
CA ARG A 137 8.41 -19.41 0.81
C ARG A 137 8.80 -18.92 -0.59
N ASN A 138 7.85 -18.89 -1.51
CA ASN A 138 8.09 -18.49 -2.89
C ASN A 138 8.54 -17.04 -3.00
N GLU A 139 7.96 -16.12 -2.22
CA GLU A 139 8.37 -14.71 -2.19
C GLU A 139 9.77 -14.52 -1.59
N ILE A 140 10.12 -15.24 -0.52
CA ILE A 140 11.49 -15.21 0.04
C ILE A 140 12.48 -15.67 -1.02
N LEU A 141 12.20 -16.80 -1.70
CA LEU A 141 13.06 -17.29 -2.78
C LEU A 141 13.14 -16.32 -3.94
N ALA A 142 12.01 -15.74 -4.36
CA ALA A 142 11.96 -14.78 -5.44
C ALA A 142 12.80 -13.55 -5.12
N PHE A 143 12.73 -13.02 -3.90
CA PHE A 143 13.55 -11.91 -3.42
C PHE A 143 15.05 -12.18 -3.57
N PHE A 144 15.53 -13.30 -3.02
CA PHE A 144 16.96 -13.65 -3.10
C PHE A 144 17.42 -14.08 -4.50
N ARG A 145 16.49 -14.44 -5.39
CA ARG A 145 16.79 -14.79 -6.79
C ARG A 145 16.92 -13.58 -7.70
N GLN A 146 16.60 -12.37 -7.23
CA GLN A 146 16.74 -11.17 -8.05
C GLN A 146 18.22 -10.93 -8.41
N PRO A 147 18.56 -10.65 -9.70
CA PRO A 147 19.95 -10.56 -10.13
C PRO A 147 20.78 -9.55 -9.34
N HIS A 148 20.19 -8.40 -8.97
CA HIS A 148 20.89 -7.37 -8.20
C HIS A 148 21.12 -7.79 -6.74
N VAL A 149 20.23 -8.60 -6.16
CA VAL A 149 20.39 -9.16 -4.81
C VAL A 149 21.51 -10.20 -4.80
N GLN A 150 21.52 -11.11 -5.78
CA GLN A 150 22.61 -12.08 -5.94
C GLN A 150 23.96 -11.39 -6.17
N ALA A 151 24.01 -10.37 -7.03
CA ALA A 151 25.22 -9.62 -7.29
C ALA A 151 25.76 -8.94 -6.02
N ALA A 152 24.89 -8.35 -5.20
CA ALA A 152 25.28 -7.73 -3.93
C ALA A 152 25.82 -8.77 -2.93
N ILE A 153 25.12 -9.89 -2.76
CA ILE A 153 25.51 -10.98 -1.85
C ILE A 153 26.87 -11.58 -2.25
N ASN A 154 27.09 -11.80 -3.55
CA ASN A 154 28.34 -12.36 -4.05
C ASN A 154 29.53 -11.40 -3.90
N ALA A 155 29.28 -10.09 -3.74
CA ALA A 155 30.33 -9.10 -3.58
C ALA A 155 30.90 -9.07 -2.16
N ASP A 156 30.05 -9.16 -1.12
CA ASP A 156 30.48 -9.15 0.29
C ASP A 156 29.37 -9.70 1.20
N VAL A 157 29.76 -10.55 2.15
CA VAL A 157 28.93 -11.12 3.22
C VAL A 157 28.09 -10.07 3.96
N MET A 158 28.60 -8.86 4.18
CA MET A 158 27.83 -7.78 4.82
C MET A 158 26.55 -7.45 4.04
N HIS A 159 26.55 -7.66 2.73
CA HIS A 159 25.37 -7.47 1.90
C HIS A 159 24.31 -8.55 2.16
N GLU A 160 24.64 -9.76 2.59
CA GLU A 160 23.61 -10.75 2.97
C GLU A 160 22.73 -10.24 4.11
N MET A 161 23.34 -9.65 5.14
CA MET A 161 22.62 -9.07 6.28
C MET A 161 21.77 -7.86 5.85
N ILE A 162 22.29 -7.03 4.95
CA ILE A 162 21.56 -5.89 4.38
C ILE A 162 20.34 -6.38 3.58
N GLN A 163 20.51 -7.42 2.74
CA GLN A 163 19.40 -7.97 1.95
C GLN A 163 18.36 -8.66 2.83
N ALA A 164 18.77 -9.38 3.88
CA ALA A 164 17.85 -9.91 4.88
C ALA A 164 17.03 -8.80 5.58
N THR A 165 17.68 -7.68 5.94
CA THR A 165 17.01 -6.50 6.51
C THR A 165 16.02 -5.89 5.53
N ARG A 166 16.42 -5.74 4.26
CA ARG A 166 15.55 -5.22 3.20
C ARG A 166 14.33 -6.12 2.97
N LEU A 167 14.51 -7.44 2.98
CA LEU A 167 13.42 -8.41 2.89
C LEU A 167 12.41 -8.23 4.04
N ALA A 168 12.90 -8.13 5.28
CA ALA A 168 12.06 -7.95 6.45
C ALA A 168 11.25 -6.64 6.41
N HIS A 169 11.75 -5.61 5.73
CA HIS A 169 11.01 -4.35 5.52
C HIS A 169 10.02 -4.44 4.35
N SER A 170 10.36 -5.21 3.31
CA SER A 170 9.66 -5.15 2.02
C SER A 170 8.61 -6.24 1.81
N LEU A 171 8.61 -7.34 2.56
CA LEU A 171 7.65 -8.45 2.35
C LEU A 171 6.46 -8.43 3.30
N PRO A 172 6.62 -8.33 4.64
CA PRO A 172 5.50 -8.51 5.57
C PRO A 172 4.28 -7.62 5.29
N PRO A 173 4.44 -6.33 4.93
CA PRO A 173 3.31 -5.45 4.61
C PRO A 173 2.43 -5.88 3.43
N PHE A 174 2.85 -6.89 2.65
CA PHE A 174 2.11 -7.38 1.49
C PHE A 174 1.43 -8.72 1.73
N PHE A 175 1.47 -9.27 2.94
CA PHE A 175 0.73 -10.48 3.30
C PHE A 175 -0.51 -10.10 4.10
N LYS A 176 -1.65 -10.70 3.76
CA LYS A 176 -2.94 -10.47 4.41
C LYS A 176 -3.68 -11.78 4.59
N ASN A 177 -4.54 -11.84 5.60
CA ASN A 177 -5.42 -12.98 5.80
C ASN A 177 -6.33 -13.17 4.57
N ASP A 178 -6.54 -14.43 4.17
CA ASP A 178 -7.28 -14.80 2.97
C ASP A 178 -8.77 -14.40 2.99
N GLY A 179 -9.34 -14.20 4.18
CA GLY A 179 -10.69 -13.66 4.35
C GLY A 179 -10.89 -12.26 3.75
N PHE A 180 -9.82 -11.50 3.50
CA PHE A 180 -9.87 -10.17 2.89
C PHE A 180 -9.61 -10.15 1.38
N GLN A 181 -9.55 -11.32 0.72
CA GLN A 181 -9.26 -11.41 -0.73
C GLN A 181 -10.20 -10.59 -1.62
N GLU A 182 -11.42 -10.31 -1.15
CA GLU A 182 -12.35 -9.44 -1.86
C GLU A 182 -11.79 -8.03 -2.06
N GLU A 183 -10.85 -7.56 -1.23
CA GLU A 183 -10.32 -6.21 -1.32
C GLU A 183 -9.44 -5.97 -2.56
N GLN A 184 -8.88 -7.03 -3.15
CA GLN A 184 -8.02 -6.94 -4.35
C GLN A 184 -6.94 -5.87 -4.20
N GLU A 185 -6.34 -5.77 -3.02
CA GLU A 185 -5.49 -4.65 -2.63
C GLU A 185 -4.15 -4.60 -3.37
N PHE A 186 -3.76 -3.39 -3.74
CA PHE A 186 -2.42 -3.00 -4.15
C PHE A 186 -1.91 -1.94 -3.18
N ARG A 187 -0.68 -2.10 -2.69
CA ARG A 187 -0.09 -1.22 -1.68
C ARG A 187 1.10 -0.47 -2.23
N MET A 188 1.23 0.78 -1.79
CA MET A 188 2.50 1.49 -1.77
C MET A 188 2.89 1.71 -0.32
N VAL A 189 3.89 0.97 0.13
CA VAL A 189 4.40 0.93 1.49
C VAL A 189 5.57 1.89 1.60
N ILE A 190 5.51 2.77 2.59
CA ILE A 190 6.41 3.91 2.76
C ILE A 190 7.06 3.81 4.13
N LEU A 191 8.38 3.77 4.15
CA LEU A 191 9.19 3.76 5.37
C LEU A 191 10.03 5.05 5.38
N PRO A 192 9.83 5.95 6.34
CA PRO A 192 10.67 7.13 6.47
C PRO A 192 12.08 6.74 6.93
N ASP A 193 13.08 7.49 6.48
CA ASP A 193 14.47 7.31 6.92
C ASP A 193 14.63 7.55 8.43
N SER A 194 13.79 8.43 9.00
CA SER A 194 13.71 8.71 10.43
C SER A 194 12.29 8.45 10.99
N PRO A 195 12.15 7.76 12.14
CA PRO A 195 10.87 7.35 12.76
C PRO A 195 9.73 8.38 12.84
N PHE A 196 10.06 9.66 12.99
CA PHE A 196 9.08 10.74 13.23
C PHE A 196 9.14 11.84 12.16
N GLU A 197 9.92 11.64 11.11
CA GLU A 197 10.04 12.61 10.03
C GLU A 197 8.73 12.69 9.23
N GLY A 198 8.19 13.91 9.10
CA GLY A 198 6.96 14.16 8.33
C GLY A 198 5.68 13.58 8.94
N VAL A 199 5.72 13.06 10.17
CA VAL A 199 4.55 12.45 10.81
C VAL A 199 3.53 13.52 11.23
N ASN A 200 2.30 13.35 10.72
CA ASN A 200 1.12 14.14 11.05
C ASN A 200 0.11 13.27 11.78
N PHE A 201 -0.92 13.91 12.36
CA PHE A 201 -1.97 13.21 13.10
C PHE A 201 -3.35 13.71 12.70
N ARG A 202 -4.28 12.77 12.53
CA ARG A 202 -5.71 13.05 12.32
C ARG A 202 -6.52 12.37 13.40
N VAL A 203 -7.71 12.91 13.68
CA VAL A 203 -8.66 12.30 14.61
C VAL A 203 -9.72 11.56 13.82
N ASN A 204 -10.04 10.33 14.21
CA ASN A 204 -11.21 9.58 13.76
C ASN A 204 -11.88 8.87 14.95
N ASP A 205 -12.88 8.04 14.67
CA ASP A 205 -13.62 7.29 15.70
C ASP A 205 -12.73 6.33 16.52
N SER A 206 -11.59 5.92 15.97
CA SER A 206 -10.61 5.06 16.64
C SER A 206 -9.55 5.83 17.44
N GLY A 207 -9.56 7.18 17.39
CA GLY A 207 -8.66 8.05 18.14
C GLY A 207 -7.68 8.84 17.26
N LEU A 208 -6.45 9.00 17.75
CA LEU A 208 -5.40 9.78 17.09
C LEU A 208 -4.59 8.87 16.15
N VAL A 209 -4.74 9.09 14.84
CA VAL A 209 -4.14 8.24 13.80
C VAL A 209 -2.95 8.96 13.16
N PRO A 210 -1.73 8.37 13.23
CA PRO A 210 -0.56 8.91 12.56
C PRO A 210 -0.62 8.67 11.04
N TYR A 211 -0.14 9.63 10.26
CA TYR A 211 -0.02 9.51 8.82
C TYR A 211 1.10 10.39 8.25
N LEU A 212 1.58 10.06 7.06
CA LEU A 212 2.50 10.88 6.27
C LEU A 212 1.74 11.58 5.16
N ILE A 213 2.10 12.82 4.87
CA ILE A 213 1.61 13.56 3.69
C ILE A 213 2.61 13.36 2.56
N ILE A 214 2.19 12.62 1.53
CA ILE A 214 3.02 12.33 0.36
C ILE A 214 2.55 13.24 -0.77
N LYS A 215 3.33 14.28 -1.05
CA LYS A 215 2.99 15.30 -2.05
C LYS A 215 3.40 14.85 -3.45
N ALA A 216 2.64 15.28 -4.45
CA ALA A 216 3.10 15.27 -5.83
C ALA A 216 4.10 16.42 -6.06
N LYS A 217 5.06 16.20 -6.96
CA LYS A 217 6.02 17.23 -7.44
C LYS A 217 5.32 18.38 -8.16
N ASP A 218 4.20 18.07 -8.79
CA ASP A 218 3.27 19.03 -9.40
C ASP A 218 1.83 18.56 -9.09
N LYS A 219 1.19 17.87 -10.05
CA LYS A 219 -0.14 17.27 -9.87
C LYS A 219 -0.06 15.76 -9.77
N LEU A 220 -0.96 15.16 -9.00
CA LEU A 220 -1.18 13.72 -9.05
C LEU A 220 -1.66 13.31 -10.44
N PRO A 221 -1.13 12.23 -11.06
CA PRO A 221 -1.46 11.78 -12.41
C PRO A 221 -2.78 11.00 -12.42
N LEU A 222 -3.83 11.67 -11.96
CA LEU A 222 -5.20 11.15 -11.98
C LEU A 222 -5.62 10.95 -13.44
N THR A 223 -6.25 9.83 -13.77
CA THR A 223 -6.75 9.56 -15.13
C THR A 223 -8.28 9.52 -15.22
N ASN A 224 -8.93 9.07 -14.15
CA ASN A 224 -10.39 8.95 -14.07
C ASN A 224 -10.90 9.15 -12.65
N VAL A 225 -12.08 9.75 -12.52
CA VAL A 225 -12.90 9.77 -11.31
C VAL A 225 -14.20 9.03 -11.59
N ARG A 226 -14.38 7.87 -10.99
CA ARG A 226 -15.63 7.11 -11.07
C ARG A 226 -16.54 7.47 -9.92
N ILE A 227 -17.76 7.89 -10.24
CA ILE A 227 -18.82 8.22 -9.28
C ILE A 227 -19.56 6.94 -8.87
N GLY A 228 -19.69 6.74 -7.56
CA GLY A 228 -20.38 5.62 -6.95
C GLY A 228 -21.92 5.63 -7.14
N PRO A 229 -22.64 4.66 -6.58
CA PRO A 229 -23.96 4.27 -7.06
C PRO A 229 -25.16 5.06 -6.50
N ARG A 230 -24.95 6.13 -5.72
CA ARG A 230 -26.03 6.86 -5.02
C ARG A 230 -26.63 8.02 -5.85
N SER A 231 -27.75 8.56 -5.35
CA SER A 231 -28.63 9.51 -6.05
C SER A 231 -28.02 10.91 -6.20
N ASN A 232 -28.23 11.49 -7.40
CA ASN A 232 -27.76 12.80 -7.89
C ASN A 232 -26.41 12.81 -8.67
N ARG A 233 -26.30 11.85 -9.61
CA ARG A 233 -25.17 11.68 -10.55
C ARG A 233 -24.79 12.96 -11.30
N ALA A 234 -25.77 13.73 -11.79
CA ALA A 234 -25.52 14.94 -12.57
C ALA A 234 -24.86 16.03 -11.72
N MET A 235 -25.44 16.37 -10.56
CA MET A 235 -24.87 17.38 -9.66
C MET A 235 -23.48 17.00 -9.15
N MET A 236 -23.25 15.71 -8.86
CA MET A 236 -21.92 15.22 -8.49
C MET A 236 -20.91 15.40 -9.63
N MET A 237 -21.29 15.02 -10.86
CA MET A 237 -20.43 15.18 -12.02
C MET A 237 -20.06 16.64 -12.27
N ASP A 238 -21.02 17.55 -12.20
CA ASP A 238 -20.77 18.99 -12.39
C ASP A 238 -19.84 19.55 -11.32
N GLY A 239 -20.07 19.20 -10.05
CA GLY A 239 -19.22 19.64 -8.94
C GLY A 239 -17.79 19.10 -9.01
N ILE A 240 -17.64 17.80 -9.32
CA ILE A 240 -16.32 17.18 -9.52
C ILE A 240 -15.61 17.81 -10.72
N SER A 241 -16.30 18.00 -11.84
CA SER A 241 -15.75 18.63 -13.03
C SER A 241 -15.26 20.05 -12.73
N PHE A 242 -16.06 20.85 -12.02
CA PHE A 242 -15.68 22.20 -11.62
C PHE A 242 -14.47 22.22 -10.68
N LEU A 243 -14.44 21.34 -9.67
CA LEU A 243 -13.29 21.19 -8.78
C LEU A 243 -12.01 20.87 -9.57
N LEU A 244 -12.05 19.86 -10.44
CA LEU A 244 -10.92 19.45 -11.26
C LEU A 244 -10.43 20.60 -12.15
N GLN A 245 -11.33 21.25 -12.89
CA GLN A 245 -10.99 22.39 -13.74
C GLN A 245 -10.38 23.55 -12.94
N SER A 246 -10.93 23.87 -11.76
CA SER A 246 -10.42 24.94 -10.90
C SER A 246 -8.98 24.71 -10.41
N ARG A 247 -8.52 23.45 -10.39
CA ARG A 247 -7.15 23.05 -10.05
C ARG A 247 -6.32 22.66 -11.29
N GLY A 248 -6.83 22.94 -12.49
CA GLY A 248 -6.14 22.73 -13.75
C GLY A 248 -6.03 21.27 -14.17
N TYR A 249 -6.96 20.42 -13.75
CA TYR A 249 -7.16 19.07 -14.28
C TYR A 249 -8.17 19.14 -15.44
N THR A 250 -7.69 19.25 -16.68
CA THR A 250 -8.54 19.55 -17.85
C THR A 250 -8.91 18.34 -18.69
N SER A 251 -8.19 17.23 -18.58
CA SER A 251 -8.35 16.02 -19.41
C SER A 251 -8.80 14.78 -18.64
N ILE A 252 -9.31 14.96 -17.42
CA ILE A 252 -9.69 13.84 -16.54
C ILE A 252 -11.04 13.30 -16.93
N ARG A 253 -11.12 11.98 -17.13
CA ARG A 253 -12.39 11.31 -17.38
C ARG A 253 -13.24 11.30 -16.10
N ILE A 254 -14.53 11.56 -16.23
CA ILE A 254 -15.50 11.30 -15.16
C ILE A 254 -16.43 10.20 -15.66
N SER A 255 -16.59 9.15 -14.86
CA SER A 255 -17.40 7.97 -15.19
C SER A 255 -18.32 7.60 -14.04
N PHE A 256 -19.21 6.63 -14.25
CA PHE A 256 -20.14 6.14 -13.23
C PHE A 256 -19.88 4.66 -12.96
N THR A 257 -20.20 4.22 -11.76
CA THR A 257 -20.29 2.79 -11.44
C THR A 257 -21.38 2.09 -12.26
N GLU A 258 -21.07 0.88 -12.70
CA GLU A 258 -21.98 -0.09 -13.30
C GLU A 258 -22.47 -1.09 -12.25
N THR A 259 -21.81 -1.18 -11.09
CA THR A 259 -22.22 -2.04 -9.98
C THR A 259 -23.62 -1.65 -9.48
N PRO A 260 -24.59 -2.57 -9.51
CA PRO A 260 -25.91 -2.31 -8.94
C PRO A 260 -25.80 -2.22 -7.41
N PHE A 261 -26.27 -1.11 -6.85
CA PHE A 261 -26.33 -0.91 -5.41
C PHE A 261 -27.76 -1.15 -4.94
N ARG A 262 -27.94 -2.14 -4.09
CA ARG A 262 -29.22 -2.47 -3.44
C ARG A 262 -29.28 -1.85 -2.06
#